data_AF-A0A937WYB8-F1
#
_entry.id   AF-A0A937WYB8-F1
#
_cell.length_a   1.000
_cell.length_b   1.000
_cell.length_c   1.000
_cell.angle_alpha   90.00
_cell.angle_beta   90.00
_cell.angle_gamma   90.00
#
_symmetry.space_group_name_H-M   'P 1'
#
loop_
_entity.id
_entity.type
_entity.pdbx_description
1 polymer ?
#
loop_
_entity_poly.entity_id
_entity_poly.type
_entity_poly.pdbx_seq_one_letter_code
_entity_poly.pdbx_strand_id
1 'polypeptide(L)' 'MKKTQSLRYVPQEQLRKQILNTYEAVMVAARAARLMNIRLNMVGVPAEREEKVTTVALHDVLDGQVRYTVKPKLKSGS' A
#
# COMPACT_ATOMS: atom_id res chain seq x y z
N MET A 1 7.27 -11.35 -19.68
CA MET A 1 6.81 -10.66 -18.45
C MET A 1 7.44 -11.37 -17.27
N LYS A 2 8.29 -10.71 -16.47
CA LYS A 2 8.88 -11.33 -15.29
C LYS A 2 7.74 -11.60 -14.31
N LYS A 3 7.48 -12.87 -13.98
CA LYS A 3 6.65 -13.23 -12.83
C LYS A 3 7.34 -12.62 -11.62
N THR A 4 6.84 -11.49 -11.12
CA THR A 4 7.25 -10.96 -9.83
C THR A 4 7.02 -12.10 -8.85
N GLN A 5 8.11 -12.70 -8.32
CA GLN A 5 7.97 -13.66 -7.23
C GLN A 5 7.10 -12.98 -6.19
N SER A 6 5.89 -13.53 -5.95
CA SER A 6 5.01 -12.95 -4.95
C SER A 6 5.76 -13.03 -3.64
N LEU A 7 6.26 -11.88 -3.20
CA LEU A 7 6.85 -11.78 -1.88
C LEU A 7 5.65 -11.91 -0.94
N ARG A 8 5.35 -13.15 -0.53
CA ARG A 8 4.39 -13.42 0.56
C ARG A 8 4.74 -12.61 1.81
N TYR A 9 5.98 -12.14 1.91
CA TYR A 9 6.52 -11.32 2.96
C TYR A 9 7.35 -10.15 2.39
N VAL A 10 6.97 -8.92 2.75
CA VAL A 10 7.76 -7.70 2.52
C VAL A 10 8.39 -7.28 3.84
N PRO A 11 9.73 -7.23 3.96
CA PRO A 11 10.39 -6.72 5.15
C PRO A 11 10.09 -5.24 5.38
N GLN A 12 9.83 -4.85 6.63
CA GLN A 12 9.56 -3.46 7.00
C GLN A 12 10.70 -2.51 6.60
N GLU A 13 11.95 -3.00 6.61
CA GLU A 13 13.14 -2.25 6.25
C GLU A 13 13.14 -1.85 4.77
N GLN A 14 12.48 -2.64 3.91
CA GLN A 14 12.34 -2.32 2.49
C GLN A 14 11.29 -1.21 2.28
N LEU A 15 10.18 -1.24 3.01
CA LEU A 15 9.17 -0.17 2.98
C LEU A 15 9.76 1.17 3.43
N ARG A 16 10.68 1.13 4.42
CA ARG A 16 11.37 2.32 4.93
C ARG A 16 12.28 3.01 3.92
N LYS A 17 12.63 2.36 2.80
CA LYS A 17 13.36 2.98 1.69
C LYS A 17 12.50 4.00 0.93
N GLN A 18 11.18 3.84 0.97
CA GLN A 18 10.22 4.75 0.34
C GLN A 18 9.58 5.70 1.35
N ILE A 19 9.24 5.19 2.55
CA ILE A 19 8.53 5.95 3.59
C ILE A 19 9.26 5.77 4.92
N LEU A 20 9.98 6.79 5.37
CA LEU A 20 10.89 6.71 6.52
C LEU A 20 10.25 6.17 7.81
N ASN A 21 8.98 6.53 8.03
CA ASN A 21 8.21 6.11 9.19
C ASN A 21 7.42 4.83 8.88
N THR A 22 7.68 3.75 9.62
CA THR A 22 7.01 2.46 9.45
C THR A 22 5.49 2.54 9.59
N TYR A 23 4.98 3.32 10.55
CA TYR A 23 3.54 3.47 10.75
C TYR A 23 2.89 4.19 9.58
N GLU A 24 3.53 5.24 9.06
CA GLU A 24 3.05 5.93 7.86
C GLU A 24 3.08 5.00 6.66
N ALA A 25 4.13 4.19 6.50
CA ALA A 25 4.25 3.22 5.42
C ALA A 25 3.09 2.21 5.43
N VAL A 26 2.80 1.65 6.60
CA VAL A 26 1.67 0.72 6.80
C VAL A 26 0.33 1.41 6.52
N MET A 27 0.14 2.64 6.99
CA MET A 27 -1.08 3.40 6.75
C MET A 27 -1.31 3.72 5.28
N VAL A 28 -0.24 4.07 4.54
CA VAL A 28 -0.30 4.32 3.10
C VAL A 28 -0.67 3.02 2.35
N ALA A 29 0.01 1.91 2.64
CA ALA A 29 -0.29 0.62 2.02
C ALA A 29 -1.72 0.15 2.31
N ALA A 30 -2.19 0.27 3.55
CA ALA A 30 -3.55 -0.10 3.94
C ALA A 30 -4.62 0.75 3.21
N ARG A 31 -4.37 2.06 3.06
CA ARG A 31 -5.29 2.95 2.31
C ARG A 31 -5.31 2.60 0.82
N ALA A 32 -4.15 2.36 0.22
CA ALA A 32 -4.05 1.93 -1.18
C ALA A 32 -4.81 0.62 -1.42
N ALA A 33 -4.63 -0.38 -0.55
CA ALA A 33 -5.35 -1.66 -0.61
C ALA A 33 -6.86 -1.48 -0.52
N ARG A 34 -7.32 -0.60 0.38
CA ARG A 34 -8.76 -0.29 0.53
C ARG A 34 -9.34 0.34 -0.73
N LEU A 35 -8.66 1.33 -1.32
CA LEU A 35 -9.08 1.98 -2.57
C LEU A 35 -9.15 0.97 -3.73
N MET A 36 -8.13 0.11 -3.82
CA MET A 36 -8.10 -0.97 -4.81
C MET A 36 -9.29 -1.92 -4.63
N ASN A 37 -9.59 -2.32 -3.40
CA ASN A 37 -10.70 -3.21 -3.12
C ASN A 37 -12.05 -2.59 -3.50
N ILE A 38 -12.25 -1.30 -3.16
CA ILE A 38 -13.46 -0.56 -3.55
C ILE A 38 -13.60 -0.55 -5.08
N ARG A 39 -12.54 -0.18 -5.80
CA ARG A 39 -12.55 -0.14 -7.27
C ARG A 39 -12.92 -1.48 -7.88
N LEU A 40 -12.35 -2.56 -7.37
CA LEU A 40 -12.58 -3.91 -7.90
C LEU A 40 -14.00 -4.40 -7.64
N ASN A 41 -14.56 -4.09 -6.46
CA ASN A 41 -15.97 -4.35 -6.19
C ASN A 41 -16.89 -3.54 -7.10
N MET A 42 -16.54 -2.28 -7.42
CA MET A 42 -17.33 -1.44 -8.33
C MET A 42 -17.35 -1.97 -9.77
N VAL A 43 -16.26 -2.59 -10.24
CA VAL A 43 -16.19 -3.18 -11.59
C VAL A 43 -16.65 -4.65 -11.64
N GLY A 44 -17.19 -5.18 -10.53
CA GLY A 44 -17.72 -6.54 -10.46
C GLY A 44 -16.65 -7.64 -10.49
N VAL A 45 -15.41 -7.34 -10.14
CA VAL A 45 -14.35 -8.35 -10.07
C VAL A 45 -14.55 -9.21 -8.81
N PRO A 46 -14.52 -10.55 -8.94
CA PRO A 46 -14.69 -11.45 -7.80
C PRO A 46 -13.72 -11.17 -6.64
N ALA A 47 -14.19 -11.38 -5.42
CA ALA A 47 -13.37 -11.24 -4.22
C ALA A 47 -12.30 -12.33 -4.11
N GLU A 48 -12.56 -13.51 -4.67
CA GLU A 48 -11.63 -14.63 -4.74
C GLU A 48 -10.58 -14.36 -5.82
N ARG A 49 -9.43 -13.85 -5.37
CA ARG A 49 -8.28 -13.53 -6.22
C ARG A 49 -7.07 -14.31 -5.73
N GLU A 50 -6.22 -14.72 -6.67
CA GLU A 50 -4.96 -15.39 -6.37
C GLU A 50 -4.07 -14.52 -5.47
N GLU A 51 -4.11 -13.20 -5.66
CA GLU A 51 -3.37 -12.24 -4.86
C GLU A 51 -4.28 -11.28 -4.07
N LYS A 52 -3.96 -11.11 -2.78
CA LYS A 52 -4.69 -10.19 -1.89
C LYS A 52 -4.36 -8.74 -2.25
N VAL A 53 -5.36 -7.84 -2.22
CA VAL A 53 -5.17 -6.39 -2.44
C VAL A 53 -4.10 -5.77 -1.55
N THR A 54 -3.91 -6.30 -0.35
CA THR A 54 -2.89 -5.86 0.59
C THR A 54 -1.48 -6.17 0.09
N THR A 55 -1.28 -7.31 -0.56
CA THR A 55 0.01 -7.71 -1.12
C THR A 55 0.34 -6.83 -2.33
N VAL A 56 -0.62 -6.64 -3.23
CA VAL A 56 -0.45 -5.74 -4.39
C VAL A 56 -0.12 -4.32 -3.92
N ALA A 57 -0.87 -3.79 -2.96
CA ALA A 57 -0.64 -2.44 -2.44
C ALA A 57 0.72 -2.26 -1.76
N LEU A 58 1.25 -3.29 -1.08
CA LEU A 58 2.59 -3.26 -0.51
C LEU A 58 3.65 -3.17 -1.61
N HIS A 59 3.48 -3.92 -2.69
CA HIS A 59 4.36 -3.85 -3.86
C HIS A 59 4.30 -2.48 -4.54
N ASP A 60 3.11 -1.94 -4.75
CA ASP A 60 2.94 -0.61 -5.34
C ASP A 60 3.63 0.48 -4.51
N VAL A 61 3.64 0.36 -3.17
CA VAL A 61 4.38 1.26 -2.29
C VAL A 61 5.89 1.09 -2.47
N LEU A 62 6.41 -0.15 -2.48
CA LEU A 62 7.83 -0.43 -2.68
C LEU A 62 8.36 0.11 -4.03
N ASP A 63 7.55 -0.04 -5.07
CA ASP A 63 7.87 0.38 -6.44
C ASP A 63 7.62 1.88 -6.68
N GLY A 64 7.23 2.63 -5.64
CA GLY A 64 6.99 4.08 -5.72
C GLY A 64 5.78 4.48 -6.57
N GLN A 65 4.86 3.53 -6.83
CA GLN A 65 3.66 3.75 -7.64
C GLN A 65 2.53 4.44 -6.86
N VAL A 66 2.54 4.31 -5.52
CA VAL A 66 1.55 4.97 -4.66
C VAL A 66 1.96 6.41 -4.35
N ARG A 67 1.23 7.36 -4.93
CA ARG A 67 1.34 8.78 -4.57
C ARG A 67 0.58 9.05 -3.28
N TYR A 68 1.22 9.69 -2.32
CA TYR A 68 0.59 10.07 -1.06
C TYR A 68 1.09 11.44 -0.57
N THR A 69 0.28 12.08 0.26
CA THR A 69 0.65 13.32 0.98
C THR A 69 0.28 13.14 2.44
N VAL A 70 1.20 13.45 3.34
CA VAL A 70 0.92 13.46 4.78
C VAL A 70 0.54 14.88 5.17
N LYS A 71 -0.66 15.08 5.73
CA LYS A 71 -0.97 16.38 6.35
C LYS A 71 -0.11 16.50 7.61
N PRO A 72 0.72 17.55 7.74
CA PRO A 72 1.45 17.78 8.98
C PRO A 72 0.43 17.92 10.12
N LYS A 73 0.73 17.33 11.29
CA LYS A 73 -0.03 17.65 12.50
C LYS A 73 0.15 19.15 12.75
N LEU A 74 -0.94 19.91 12.66
CA LEU A 74 -0.96 21.28 13.18
C LEU A 74 -0.56 21.17 14.66
N LYS A 75 0.49 21.90 15.07
CA LYS A 75 0.78 22.05 16.49
C LYS A 75 -0.39 22.83 17.08
N SER A 76 -1.36 22.12 17.66
CA SER A 76 -2.39 22.74 18.50
C SER A 76 -1.69 23.19 19.78
N GLY A 77 -1.23 24.44 19.78
CA GLY A 77 -0.50 25.05 20.88
C GLY A 77 -0.19 26.51 20.57
N SER A 78 -1.18 27.38 20.75
CA SER A 78 -1.05 28.80 21.03
C SER A 78 -2.15 29.19 22.00
#